data_AF-A0A3D2AAT6-F1
#
_entry.id   AF-A0A3D2AAT6-F1
#
_cell.length_a   1.000
_cell.length_b   1.000
_cell.length_c   1.000
_cell.angle_alpha   90.00
_cell.angle_beta   90.00
_cell.angle_gamma   90.00
#
_symmetry.space_group_name_H-M   'P 1'
#
loop_
_entity.id
_entity.type
_entity.pdbx_description
1 polymer ?
#
loop_
_entity_poly.entity_id
_entity_poly.type
_entity_poly.pdbx_seq_one_letter_code
_entity_poly.pdbx_strand_id
1 'polypeptide(L)'
;MKKFFYLAVCAVLTAAVLLSFAGCKKNADSEDKAEQKPATVTGEWKGEVDITESVKSALNVINPNMQEYFDIKGIKATVNYTFNEDGTYKRTVDKEPLQKQFDAILEKVPDANRKYLEYIIKGHNLNTTPEQYCLDQSKMTFDEIAEDFRSKFDTQLKEITRDKEGRYQLDGDQLNLYVEAGQNATNKIYTVKLEPETLTFVSCTDTTEGPFTIKGMLPATYKRVK
;
A
#
# COMPACT_ATOMS: atom_id res chain seq x y z
N MET A 1 -0.01 74.93 -7.63
CA MET A 1 -0.80 73.95 -6.83
C MET A 1 -1.45 72.84 -7.65
N LYS A 2 -1.86 73.04 -8.91
CA LYS A 2 -2.49 71.96 -9.73
C LYS A 2 -1.58 70.76 -10.02
N LYS A 3 -0.27 70.96 -10.26
CA LYS A 3 0.68 69.87 -10.57
C LYS A 3 0.94 68.89 -9.41
N PHE A 4 0.88 69.37 -8.17
CA PHE A 4 1.00 68.50 -6.98
C PHE A 4 -0.25 67.63 -6.77
N PHE A 5 -1.42 68.14 -7.18
CA PHE A 5 -2.67 67.38 -7.13
C PHE A 5 -2.66 66.19 -8.09
N TYR A 6 -2.18 66.37 -9.33
CA TYR A 6 -2.11 65.27 -10.29
C TYR A 6 -1.11 64.18 -9.89
N LEU A 7 0.02 64.56 -9.26
CA LEU A 7 1.04 63.60 -8.80
C LEU A 7 0.55 62.78 -7.60
N ALA A 8 -0.19 63.39 -6.67
CA ALA A 8 -0.82 62.69 -5.56
C ALA A 8 -1.94 61.76 -6.04
N VAL A 9 -2.77 62.18 -7.00
CA VAL A 9 -3.85 61.36 -7.57
C VAL A 9 -3.28 60.17 -8.36
N CYS A 10 -2.21 60.35 -9.14
CA CYS A 10 -1.56 59.26 -9.85
C CYS A 10 -0.91 58.25 -8.90
N ALA A 11 -0.26 58.69 -7.82
CA ALA A 11 0.35 57.79 -6.82
C ALA A 11 -0.69 56.96 -6.04
N VAL A 12 -1.86 57.54 -5.74
CA VAL A 12 -2.98 56.82 -5.10
C VAL A 12 -3.61 55.81 -6.07
N LEU A 13 -3.73 56.14 -7.35
CA LEU A 13 -4.23 55.24 -8.38
C LEU A 13 -3.30 54.05 -8.64
N THR A 14 -1.97 54.25 -8.69
CA THR A 14 -1.03 53.12 -8.81
C THR A 14 -0.96 52.28 -7.54
N ALA A 15 -1.07 52.88 -6.35
CA ALA A 15 -1.18 52.11 -5.10
C ALA A 15 -2.47 51.27 -5.03
N ALA A 16 -3.61 51.81 -5.50
CA ALA A 16 -4.88 51.07 -5.56
C ALA A 16 -4.85 49.90 -6.56
N VAL A 17 -4.19 50.09 -7.72
CA VAL A 17 -4.01 49.00 -8.70
C VAL A 17 -3.04 47.94 -8.17
N LEU A 18 -1.95 48.33 -7.49
CA LEU A 18 -1.01 47.37 -6.89
C LEU A 18 -1.62 46.59 -5.70
N LEU A 19 -2.52 47.22 -4.93
CA LEU A 19 -3.28 46.55 -3.87
C LEU A 19 -4.36 45.60 -4.41
N SER A 20 -4.88 45.85 -5.63
CA SER A 20 -5.85 44.96 -6.28
C SER A 20 -5.27 43.62 -6.78
N PHE A 21 -3.93 43.49 -6.81
CA PHE A 21 -3.23 42.24 -7.13
C PHE A 21 -2.62 41.54 -5.91
N ALA A 22 -2.65 42.15 -4.72
CA ALA A 22 -1.98 41.63 -3.51
C ALA A 22 -2.92 41.16 -2.39
N GLY A 23 -4.25 41.22 -2.53
CA GLY A 23 -5.12 40.72 -1.47
C GLY A 23 -6.61 40.66 -1.78
N CYS A 24 -7.18 39.50 -1.48
CA CYS A 24 -8.60 39.26 -1.19
C CYS A 24 -9.57 39.20 -2.38
N LYS A 25 -9.71 38.00 -2.96
CA LYS A 25 -11.05 37.51 -3.33
C LYS A 25 -11.68 36.89 -2.08
N LYS A 26 -12.18 37.74 -1.18
CA LYS A 26 -13.12 37.38 -0.13
C LYS A 26 -14.49 37.86 -0.59
N ASN A 27 -15.18 37.03 -1.38
CA ASN A 27 -16.59 37.27 -1.69
C ASN A 27 -17.40 36.77 -0.48
N ALA A 28 -17.82 37.71 0.36
CA ALA A 28 -18.98 37.54 1.21
C ALA A 28 -20.21 37.75 0.33
N ASP A 29 -20.88 36.63 0.00
CA ASP A 29 -22.32 36.50 -0.26
C ASP A 29 -22.58 35.04 -0.67
N SER A 30 -22.47 34.15 0.32
CA SER A 30 -23.22 32.89 0.38
C SER A 30 -23.18 32.40 1.83
N GLU A 31 -24.19 32.81 2.60
CA GLU A 31 -24.56 32.12 3.84
C GLU A 31 -24.79 30.62 3.52
N ASP A 32 -24.34 29.73 4.41
CA ASP A 32 -24.32 28.25 4.28
C ASP A 32 -23.25 27.58 3.38
N LYS A 33 -21.99 28.00 3.48
CA LYS A 33 -20.86 27.09 3.23
C LYS A 33 -19.96 27.05 4.46
N ALA A 34 -20.08 25.98 5.25
CA ALA A 34 -19.08 25.62 6.24
C ALA A 34 -17.69 25.75 5.59
N GLU A 35 -16.80 26.55 6.17
CA GLU A 35 -15.41 26.69 5.73
C GLU A 35 -14.79 25.30 5.66
N GLN A 36 -14.75 24.70 4.47
CA GLN A 36 -14.08 23.43 4.26
C GLN A 36 -12.58 23.70 4.39
N LYS A 37 -12.04 23.37 5.57
CA LYS A 37 -10.60 23.35 5.83
C LYS A 37 -9.94 22.57 4.68
N PRO A 38 -8.91 23.11 4.00
CA PRO A 38 -8.24 22.40 2.92
C PRO A 38 -7.73 21.06 3.46
N ALA A 39 -7.94 19.99 2.69
CA ALA A 39 -7.49 18.66 3.09
C ALA A 39 -5.95 18.64 3.14
N THR A 40 -5.37 18.27 4.28
CA THR A 40 -3.93 18.14 4.47
C THR A 40 -3.52 16.68 4.50
N VAL A 41 -2.42 16.30 3.85
CA VAL A 41 -1.92 14.92 3.92
C VAL A 41 -1.33 14.58 5.29
N THR A 42 -0.82 15.58 6.02
CA THR A 42 -0.34 15.44 7.39
C THR A 42 -1.38 14.80 8.30
N GLY A 43 -0.93 13.89 9.15
CA GLY A 43 -1.74 13.18 10.13
C GLY A 43 -1.62 11.66 9.99
N GLU A 44 -2.45 10.97 10.76
CA GLU A 44 -2.54 9.52 10.78
C GLU A 44 -3.67 9.02 9.90
N TRP A 45 -3.38 7.95 9.15
CA TRP A 45 -4.26 7.37 8.16
C TRP A 45 -4.27 5.86 8.32
N LYS A 46 -5.46 5.26 8.36
CA LYS A 46 -5.64 3.81 8.50
C LYS A 46 -6.48 3.29 7.35
N GLY A 47 -5.99 2.27 6.67
CA GLY A 47 -6.67 1.65 5.53
C GLY A 47 -6.57 0.14 5.58
N GLU A 48 -7.52 -0.52 4.94
CA GLU A 48 -7.51 -1.96 4.71
C GLU A 48 -7.26 -2.20 3.22
N VAL A 49 -6.24 -2.99 2.92
CA VAL A 49 -5.75 -3.22 1.56
C VAL A 49 -5.88 -4.70 1.24
N ASP A 50 -6.48 -5.02 0.09
CA ASP A 50 -6.50 -6.38 -0.43
C ASP A 50 -5.10 -6.74 -0.92
N ILE A 51 -4.54 -7.83 -0.38
CA ILE A 51 -3.22 -8.34 -0.76
C ILE A 51 -3.31 -9.77 -1.29
N THR A 52 -4.51 -10.25 -1.63
CA THR A 52 -4.76 -11.63 -2.10
C THR A 52 -3.84 -12.01 -3.26
N GLU A 53 -3.72 -11.14 -4.27
CA GLU A 53 -2.87 -11.42 -5.44
C GLU A 53 -1.37 -11.39 -5.12
N SER A 54 -0.96 -10.55 -4.16
CA SER A 54 0.42 -10.54 -3.65
C SER A 54 0.75 -11.85 -2.93
N VAL A 55 -0.19 -12.37 -2.14
CA VAL A 55 -0.05 -13.65 -1.45
C VAL A 55 0.02 -14.81 -2.45
N LYS A 56 -0.88 -14.84 -3.44
CA LYS A 56 -0.84 -15.84 -4.52
C LYS A 56 0.49 -15.80 -5.29
N SER A 57 0.98 -14.59 -5.60
CA SER A 57 2.27 -14.41 -6.28
C SER A 57 3.42 -14.96 -5.45
N ALA A 58 3.46 -14.67 -4.13
CA ALA A 58 4.47 -15.21 -3.23
C ALA A 58 4.40 -16.75 -3.12
N LEU A 59 3.20 -17.31 -3.07
CA LEU A 59 2.98 -18.76 -3.11
C LEU A 59 3.51 -19.40 -4.39
N ASN A 60 3.24 -18.79 -5.54
CA ASN A 60 3.70 -19.29 -6.82
C ASN A 60 5.24 -19.28 -6.94
N VAL A 61 5.91 -18.33 -6.28
CA VAL A 61 7.39 -18.33 -6.16
C VAL A 61 7.88 -19.49 -5.29
N ILE A 62 7.18 -19.80 -4.19
CA ILE A 62 7.57 -20.88 -3.27
C ILE A 62 7.32 -22.26 -3.90
N ASN A 63 6.18 -22.46 -4.56
CA ASN A 63 5.86 -23.70 -5.24
C ASN A 63 4.94 -23.44 -6.45
N PRO A 64 5.50 -23.48 -7.68
CA PRO A 64 4.72 -23.36 -8.91
C PRO A 64 3.63 -24.45 -8.96
N ASN A 65 2.43 -24.09 -9.42
CA ASN A 65 1.23 -24.96 -9.53
C ASN A 65 0.46 -25.24 -8.23
N MET A 66 0.98 -24.93 -7.04
CA MET A 66 0.23 -25.13 -5.80
C MET A 66 -0.96 -24.16 -5.66
N GLN A 67 -0.90 -22.98 -6.27
CA GLN A 67 -1.97 -21.98 -6.20
C GLN A 67 -3.35 -22.56 -6.57
N GLU A 68 -3.42 -23.47 -7.54
CA GLU A 68 -4.69 -24.07 -7.99
C GLU A 68 -5.33 -24.98 -6.94
N TYR A 69 -4.56 -25.40 -5.94
CA TYR A 69 -4.98 -26.28 -4.85
C TYR A 69 -5.24 -25.52 -3.55
N PHE A 70 -5.01 -24.20 -3.52
CA PHE A 70 -5.40 -23.32 -2.41
C PHE A 70 -6.52 -22.36 -2.82
N ASP A 71 -7.64 -22.41 -2.09
CA ASP A 71 -8.67 -21.37 -2.20
C ASP A 71 -8.28 -20.13 -1.37
N ILE A 72 -7.50 -19.22 -1.98
CA ILE A 72 -7.01 -17.99 -1.35
C ILE A 72 -7.80 -16.81 -1.87
N LYS A 73 -8.61 -16.23 -0.98
CA LYS A 73 -9.50 -15.12 -1.28
C LYS A 73 -9.57 -14.18 -0.09
N GLY A 74 -9.69 -12.88 -0.38
CA GLY A 74 -10.03 -11.86 0.60
C GLY A 74 -8.98 -11.70 1.70
N ILE A 75 -7.70 -11.87 1.38
CA ILE A 75 -6.62 -11.63 2.32
C ILE A 75 -6.37 -10.13 2.40
N LYS A 76 -6.52 -9.58 3.60
CA LYS A 76 -6.46 -8.14 3.82
C LYS A 76 -5.41 -7.76 4.85
N ALA A 77 -4.67 -6.70 4.55
CA ALA A 77 -3.73 -6.07 5.45
C ALA A 77 -4.27 -4.73 5.93
N THR A 78 -4.25 -4.51 7.24
CA THR A 78 -4.46 -3.17 7.79
C THR A 78 -3.13 -2.42 7.75
N VAL A 79 -3.10 -1.30 7.04
CA VAL A 79 -1.92 -0.47 6.83
C VAL A 79 -2.17 0.90 7.44
N ASN A 80 -1.24 1.37 8.26
CA ASN A 80 -1.27 2.71 8.83
C ASN A 80 -0.15 3.55 8.23
N TYR A 81 -0.47 4.80 7.88
CA TYR A 81 0.49 5.83 7.52
C TYR A 81 0.42 6.97 8.53
N THR A 82 1.58 7.49 8.91
CA THR A 82 1.73 8.75 9.63
C THR A 82 2.55 9.67 8.75
N PHE A 83 1.98 10.81 8.37
CA PHE A 83 2.68 11.87 7.64
C PHE A 83 2.91 13.06 8.57
N ASN A 84 4.16 13.41 8.80
CA ASN A 84 4.56 14.47 9.74
C ASN A 84 4.73 15.82 9.02
N GLU A 85 4.65 16.93 9.75
CA GLU A 85 4.80 18.28 9.20
C GLU A 85 6.23 18.56 8.68
N ASP A 86 7.23 17.85 9.18
CA ASP A 86 8.63 17.97 8.76
C ASP A 86 8.97 17.26 7.42
N GLY A 87 7.94 16.70 6.77
CA GLY A 87 8.07 15.98 5.52
C GLY A 87 8.56 14.53 5.69
N THR A 88 8.53 13.96 6.90
CA THR A 88 8.80 12.54 7.13
C THR A 88 7.51 11.72 7.17
N TYR A 89 7.59 10.43 6.83
CA TYR A 89 6.48 9.51 6.98
C TYR A 89 6.91 8.21 7.64
N LYS A 90 5.95 7.54 8.29
CA LYS A 90 6.04 6.17 8.76
C LYS A 90 4.87 5.36 8.21
N ARG A 91 5.13 4.11 7.85
CA ARG A 91 4.14 3.11 7.45
C ARG A 91 4.30 1.86 8.30
N THR A 92 3.22 1.43 8.94
CA THR A 92 3.15 0.16 9.65
C THR A 92 2.07 -0.73 9.07
N VAL A 93 2.18 -2.04 9.32
CA VAL A 93 1.16 -3.03 8.97
C VAL A 93 0.76 -3.75 10.25
N ASP A 94 -0.54 -3.91 10.47
CA ASP A 94 -1.04 -4.69 11.59
C ASP A 94 -0.74 -6.18 11.36
N LYS A 95 0.18 -6.72 12.15
CA LYS A 95 0.78 -8.04 11.90
C LYS A 95 -0.10 -9.17 12.40
N GLU A 96 -0.80 -8.97 13.52
CA GLU A 96 -1.52 -10.06 14.18
C GLU A 96 -2.75 -10.53 13.36
N PRO A 97 -3.64 -9.66 12.88
CA PRO A 97 -4.77 -10.10 12.05
C PRO A 97 -4.31 -10.69 10.72
N LEU A 98 -3.19 -10.20 10.21
CA LEU A 98 -2.61 -10.69 8.97
C LEU A 98 -1.98 -12.07 9.16
N GLN A 99 -1.22 -12.29 10.24
CA GLN A 99 -0.68 -13.60 10.61
C GLN A 99 -1.80 -14.64 10.78
N LYS A 100 -2.91 -14.29 11.46
CA LYS A 100 -4.05 -15.21 11.61
C LYS A 100 -4.65 -15.66 10.28
N GLN A 101 -4.78 -14.74 9.32
CA GLN A 101 -5.24 -15.09 7.96
C GLN A 101 -4.26 -16.05 7.26
N PHE A 102 -2.96 -15.88 7.51
CA PHE A 102 -1.94 -16.76 6.95
C PHE A 102 -1.89 -18.13 7.63
N ASP A 103 -1.99 -18.19 8.95
CA ASP A 103 -2.05 -19.46 9.68
C ASP A 103 -3.22 -20.32 9.16
N ALA A 104 -4.38 -19.70 8.88
CA ALA A 104 -5.52 -20.38 8.27
C ALA A 104 -5.28 -20.90 6.84
N ILE A 105 -4.33 -20.31 6.09
CA ILE A 105 -3.88 -20.85 4.79
C ILE A 105 -2.91 -22.01 5.03
N LEU A 106 -1.96 -21.84 5.96
CA LEU A 106 -0.93 -22.83 6.29
C LEU A 106 -1.52 -24.15 6.81
N GLU A 107 -2.60 -24.08 7.59
CA GLU A 107 -3.35 -25.26 8.05
C GLU A 107 -3.88 -26.11 6.91
N LYS A 108 -4.09 -25.55 5.71
CA LYS A 108 -4.60 -26.26 4.53
C LYS A 108 -3.49 -26.86 3.67
N VAL A 109 -2.21 -26.56 3.95
CA VAL A 109 -1.07 -26.97 3.13
C VAL A 109 -0.91 -28.50 3.04
N PRO A 110 -1.01 -29.28 4.14
CA PRO A 110 -0.90 -30.74 4.05
C PRO A 110 -1.97 -31.35 3.13
N ASP A 111 -3.23 -30.92 3.28
CA ASP A 111 -4.35 -31.43 2.48
C ASP A 111 -4.25 -31.02 1.01
N ALA A 112 -3.81 -29.80 0.72
CA ALA A 112 -3.59 -29.34 -0.64
C ALA A 112 -2.47 -30.14 -1.32
N ASN A 113 -1.35 -30.37 -0.63
CA ASN A 113 -0.25 -31.21 -1.11
C ASN A 113 -0.71 -32.66 -1.35
N ARG A 114 -1.47 -33.24 -0.43
CA ARG A 114 -2.02 -34.60 -0.59
C ARG A 114 -2.85 -34.70 -1.87
N LYS A 115 -3.80 -33.79 -2.10
CA LYS A 115 -4.65 -33.77 -3.30
C LYS A 115 -3.84 -33.61 -4.59
N TYR A 116 -2.82 -32.74 -4.57
CA TYR A 116 -1.93 -32.56 -5.70
C TYR A 116 -1.15 -33.84 -6.04
N LEU A 117 -0.60 -34.52 -5.03
CA LEU A 117 0.12 -35.77 -5.25
C LEU A 117 -0.82 -36.91 -5.67
N GLU A 118 -2.04 -36.99 -5.13
CA GLU A 118 -3.06 -37.95 -5.59
C GLU A 118 -3.38 -37.78 -7.09
N TYR A 119 -3.45 -36.53 -7.56
CA TYR A 119 -3.64 -36.22 -8.98
C TYR A 119 -2.48 -36.74 -9.84
N ILE A 120 -1.22 -36.48 -9.44
CA ILE A 120 -0.03 -36.96 -10.15
C ILE A 120 0.01 -38.49 -10.18
N ILE A 121 -0.18 -39.14 -9.03
CA ILE A 121 -0.10 -40.60 -8.88
C ILE A 121 -1.13 -41.27 -9.80
N LYS A 122 -2.38 -40.78 -9.79
CA LYS A 122 -3.44 -41.27 -10.69
C LYS A 122 -3.13 -40.99 -12.15
N GLY A 123 -2.68 -39.77 -12.47
CA GLY A 123 -2.37 -39.37 -13.85
C GLY A 123 -1.25 -40.19 -14.49
N HIS A 124 -0.31 -40.68 -13.69
CA HIS A 124 0.84 -41.47 -14.15
C HIS A 124 0.72 -42.98 -13.85
N ASN A 125 -0.43 -43.47 -13.38
CA ASN A 125 -0.65 -44.87 -12.98
C ASN A 125 0.44 -45.42 -12.04
N LEU A 126 0.90 -44.59 -11.09
CA LEU A 126 1.91 -45.01 -10.12
C LEU A 126 1.27 -45.86 -9.03
N ASN A 127 1.93 -46.95 -8.65
CA ASN A 127 1.49 -47.80 -7.54
C ASN A 127 2.13 -47.36 -6.22
N THR A 128 1.69 -46.22 -5.69
CA THR A 128 2.21 -45.64 -4.45
C THR A 128 1.13 -44.79 -3.75
N THR A 129 1.34 -44.44 -2.48
CA THR A 129 0.49 -43.49 -1.76
C THR A 129 1.05 -42.07 -1.86
N PRO A 130 0.23 -41.02 -1.65
CA PRO A 130 0.71 -39.65 -1.58
C PRO A 130 1.86 -39.47 -0.56
N GLU A 131 1.75 -40.07 0.62
CA GLU A 131 2.78 -40.01 1.67
C GLU A 131 4.09 -40.66 1.22
N GLN A 132 4.02 -41.85 0.64
CA GLN A 132 5.21 -42.56 0.19
C GLN A 132 5.84 -41.85 -1.00
N TYR A 133 5.04 -41.37 -1.95
CA TYR A 133 5.54 -40.58 -3.07
C TYR A 133 6.19 -39.28 -2.58
N CYS A 134 5.58 -38.59 -1.62
CA CYS A 134 6.16 -37.42 -0.98
C CYS A 134 7.54 -37.73 -0.38
N LEU A 135 7.61 -38.76 0.48
CA LEU A 135 8.88 -39.20 1.07
C LEU A 135 9.92 -39.61 0.02
N ASP A 136 9.50 -40.28 -1.06
CA ASP A 136 10.40 -40.71 -2.12
C ASP A 136 10.99 -39.51 -2.89
N GLN A 137 10.17 -38.50 -3.18
CA GLN A 137 10.54 -37.33 -3.98
C GLN A 137 11.26 -36.24 -3.17
N SER A 138 10.73 -35.87 -2.00
CA SER A 138 11.21 -34.72 -1.21
C SER A 138 12.08 -35.12 -0.02
N LYS A 139 12.09 -36.41 0.35
CA LYS A 139 12.67 -36.91 1.61
C LYS A 139 12.06 -36.29 2.86
N MET A 140 10.85 -35.73 2.74
CA MET A 140 10.09 -35.11 3.83
C MET A 140 8.69 -35.70 3.91
N THR A 141 8.15 -35.74 5.13
CA THR A 141 6.74 -35.96 5.42
C THR A 141 5.91 -34.73 5.04
N PHE A 142 4.58 -34.87 4.98
CA PHE A 142 3.71 -33.72 4.74
C PHE A 142 3.79 -32.66 5.83
N ASP A 143 4.00 -33.06 7.08
CA ASP A 143 4.14 -32.13 8.21
C ASP A 143 5.44 -31.34 8.08
N GLU A 144 6.55 -31.99 7.73
CA GLU A 144 7.83 -31.31 7.46
C GLU A 144 7.74 -30.34 6.26
N ILE A 145 6.99 -30.71 5.21
CA ILE A 145 6.71 -29.78 4.09
C ILE A 145 5.89 -28.58 4.56
N ALA A 146 4.90 -28.79 5.43
CA ALA A 146 4.09 -27.70 5.96
C ALA A 146 4.92 -26.76 6.84
N GLU A 147 5.87 -27.29 7.62
CA GLU A 147 6.82 -26.52 8.41
C GLU A 147 7.83 -25.73 7.54
N ASP A 148 8.42 -26.36 6.52
CA ASP A 148 9.29 -25.68 5.55
C ASP A 148 8.52 -24.56 4.83
N PHE A 149 7.29 -24.84 4.42
CA PHE A 149 6.42 -23.87 3.79
C PHE A 149 6.11 -22.70 4.74
N ARG A 150 5.77 -22.96 6.01
CA ARG A 150 5.57 -21.94 7.04
C ARG A 150 6.82 -21.07 7.23
N SER A 151 8.00 -21.66 7.33
CA SER A 151 9.27 -20.93 7.51
C SER A 151 9.56 -19.97 6.35
N LYS A 152 9.38 -20.44 5.11
CA LYS A 152 9.51 -19.60 3.90
C LYS A 152 8.46 -18.49 3.89
N PHE A 153 7.24 -18.82 4.28
CA PHE A 153 6.14 -17.86 4.34
C PHE A 153 6.37 -16.77 5.39
N ASP A 154 6.80 -17.12 6.60
CA ASP A 154 7.11 -16.18 7.68
C ASP A 154 8.20 -15.19 7.26
N THR A 155 9.17 -15.63 6.46
CA THR A 155 10.19 -14.76 5.87
C THR A 155 9.55 -13.74 4.93
N GLN A 156 8.65 -14.16 4.05
CA GLN A 156 7.92 -13.24 3.15
C GLN A 156 7.02 -12.29 3.94
N LEU A 157 6.34 -12.78 4.97
CA LEU A 157 5.45 -11.98 5.80
C LEU A 157 6.20 -10.89 6.56
N LYS A 158 7.41 -11.18 7.07
CA LYS A 158 8.30 -10.18 7.68
C LYS A 158 8.64 -9.06 6.71
N GLU A 159 8.88 -9.38 5.44
CA GLU A 159 9.15 -8.35 4.41
C GLU A 159 7.91 -7.51 4.09
N ILE A 160 6.73 -8.13 3.97
CA ILE A 160 5.46 -7.43 3.74
C ILE A 160 5.17 -6.45 4.89
N THR A 161 5.29 -6.95 6.11
CA THR A 161 4.94 -6.24 7.35
C THR A 161 6.06 -5.39 7.91
N ARG A 162 7.20 -5.30 7.21
CA ARG A 162 8.29 -4.43 7.62
C ARG A 162 7.80 -3.00 7.68
N ASP A 163 8.04 -2.35 8.82
CA ASP A 163 7.82 -0.93 8.97
C ASP A 163 8.67 -0.18 7.95
N LYS A 164 8.11 0.85 7.34
CA LYS A 164 8.83 1.70 6.40
C LYS A 164 8.80 3.12 6.90
N GLU A 165 9.92 3.80 6.78
CA GLU A 165 10.06 5.21 7.10
C GLU A 165 10.87 5.91 6.01
N GLY A 166 10.74 7.22 5.97
CA GLY A 166 11.47 8.05 5.02
C GLY A 166 10.84 9.41 4.87
N ARG A 167 11.02 10.01 3.70
CA ARG A 167 10.51 11.35 3.39
C ARG A 167 9.36 11.30 2.41
N TYR A 168 8.50 12.31 2.44
CA TYR A 168 7.45 12.47 1.45
C TYR A 168 7.40 13.90 0.90
N GLN A 169 6.88 14.01 -0.32
CA GLN A 169 6.56 15.29 -0.94
C GLN A 169 5.22 15.16 -1.65
N LEU A 170 4.32 16.11 -1.40
CA LEU A 170 3.05 16.23 -2.11
C LEU A 170 3.12 17.41 -3.08
N ASP A 171 2.88 17.17 -4.36
CA ASP A 171 2.73 18.19 -5.40
C ASP A 171 1.42 17.94 -6.16
N GLY A 172 0.41 18.79 -5.91
CA GLY A 172 -0.94 18.57 -6.43
C GLY A 172 -1.52 17.22 -5.98
N ASP A 173 -1.79 16.33 -6.93
CA ASP A 173 -2.29 14.97 -6.74
C ASP A 173 -1.18 13.91 -6.72
N GLN A 174 0.10 14.31 -6.72
CA GLN A 174 1.24 13.40 -6.71
C GLN A 174 1.89 13.34 -5.33
N LEU A 175 1.83 12.18 -4.70
CA LEU A 175 2.52 11.87 -3.46
C LEU A 175 3.77 11.03 -3.76
N ASN A 176 4.94 11.63 -3.58
CA ASN A 176 6.23 10.96 -3.71
C ASN A 176 6.66 10.45 -2.34
N LEU A 177 6.90 9.15 -2.23
CA LEU A 177 7.47 8.52 -1.03
C LEU A 177 8.90 8.07 -1.31
N TYR A 178 9.83 8.59 -0.51
CA TYR A 178 11.25 8.29 -0.57
C TYR A 178 11.58 7.39 0.61
N VAL A 179 11.89 6.12 0.33
CA VAL A 179 12.34 5.19 1.38
C VAL A 179 13.82 5.46 1.66
N GLU A 180 14.16 5.88 2.88
CA GLU A 180 15.56 6.00 3.31
C GLU A 180 16.07 4.60 3.69
N ALA A 181 16.45 3.79 2.70
CA ALA A 181 17.04 2.47 2.93
C ALA A 181 18.34 2.30 2.13
N GLY A 182 19.47 2.75 2.70
CA GLY A 182 20.81 2.49 2.14
C GLY A 182 21.02 3.02 0.71
N GLN A 183 22.00 2.45 -0.01
CA GLN A 183 22.47 2.96 -1.32
C GLN A 183 21.45 2.89 -2.48
N ASN A 184 20.23 2.39 -2.26
CA ASN A 184 19.18 2.29 -3.29
C ASN A 184 17.91 3.00 -2.82
N ALA A 185 17.90 4.34 -2.89
CA ALA A 185 16.68 5.11 -2.69
C ALA A 185 15.64 4.72 -3.76
N THR A 186 14.59 4.02 -3.34
CA THR A 186 13.45 3.72 -4.21
C THR A 186 12.45 4.87 -4.09
N ASN A 187 12.09 5.45 -5.23
CA ASN A 187 11.05 6.47 -5.31
C ASN A 187 9.73 5.77 -5.71
N LYS A 188 8.70 5.93 -4.89
CA LYS A 188 7.34 5.50 -5.23
C LYS A 188 6.50 6.73 -5.44
N ILE A 189 6.04 6.91 -6.67
CA ILE A 189 5.21 8.05 -7.05
C ILE A 189 3.77 7.56 -7.10
N TYR A 190 2.94 8.03 -6.17
CA TYR A 190 1.53 7.73 -6.11
C TYR A 190 0.71 8.88 -6.68
N THR A 191 -0.26 8.56 -7.53
CA THR A 191 -1.39 9.46 -7.78
C THR A 191 -2.38 9.27 -6.64
N VAL A 192 -2.76 10.36 -5.97
CA VAL A 192 -3.63 10.33 -4.80
C VAL A 192 -4.84 11.22 -4.95
N LYS A 193 -5.95 10.82 -4.34
CA LYS A 193 -7.10 11.67 -4.11
C LYS A 193 -7.17 11.98 -2.61
N LEU A 194 -7.06 13.26 -2.26
CA LEU A 194 -7.07 13.72 -0.88
C LEU A 194 -8.36 14.51 -0.59
N GLU A 195 -9.12 14.03 0.39
CA GLU A 195 -10.29 14.67 0.97
C GLU A 195 -10.03 14.87 2.49
N PRO A 196 -10.83 15.68 3.20
CA PRO A 196 -10.56 15.97 4.62
C PRO A 196 -10.37 14.71 5.47
N GLU A 197 -11.20 13.70 5.26
CA GLU A 197 -11.23 12.46 6.06
C GLU A 197 -10.74 11.22 5.29
N THR A 198 -10.44 11.35 3.99
CA THR A 198 -10.02 10.23 3.15
C THR A 198 -8.77 10.53 2.33
N LEU A 199 -7.87 9.56 2.26
CA LEU A 199 -6.71 9.56 1.39
C LEU A 199 -6.80 8.30 0.55
N THR A 200 -6.89 8.43 -0.78
CA THR A 200 -6.93 7.28 -1.68
C THR A 200 -5.70 7.27 -2.55
N PHE A 201 -4.94 6.18 -2.51
CA PHE A 201 -3.88 5.92 -3.48
C PHE A 201 -4.54 5.28 -4.70
N VAL A 202 -4.51 5.97 -5.83
CA VAL A 202 -5.22 5.58 -7.07
C VAL A 202 -4.34 4.69 -7.93
N SER A 203 -3.10 5.12 -8.15
CA SER A 203 -2.10 4.42 -8.95
C SER A 203 -0.70 4.67 -8.40
N CYS A 204 0.25 3.82 -8.78
CA CYS A 204 1.65 3.99 -8.41
C CYS A 204 2.54 3.72 -9.61
N THR A 205 3.53 4.59 -9.80
CA THR A 205 4.70 4.34 -10.62
C THR A 205 5.82 3.87 -9.70
N ASP A 206 6.13 2.57 -9.76
CA ASP A 206 7.25 1.96 -9.05
C ASP A 206 8.20 1.42 -10.12
N THR A 207 9.49 1.81 -10.05
CA THR A 207 10.53 1.38 -10.98
C THR A 207 11.20 0.07 -10.56
N THR A 208 10.80 -0.50 -9.42
CA THR A 208 11.37 -1.75 -8.90
C THR A 208 10.38 -2.90 -9.05
N GLU A 209 10.68 -3.82 -9.98
CA GLU A 209 9.99 -5.10 -10.09
C GLU A 209 10.42 -6.02 -8.93
N GLY A 210 9.48 -6.32 -8.04
CA GLY A 210 9.65 -7.33 -6.99
C GLY A 210 8.41 -8.23 -6.94
N PRO A 211 8.49 -9.40 -6.27
CA PRO A 211 7.38 -10.37 -6.21
C PRO A 211 6.11 -9.78 -5.56
N PHE A 212 6.25 -8.67 -4.84
CA PHE A 212 5.15 -7.87 -4.28
C PHE A 212 4.92 -6.62 -5.12
N THR A 213 4.17 -6.76 -6.21
CA THR A 213 3.80 -5.60 -7.04
C THR A 213 2.75 -4.76 -6.32
N ILE A 214 3.05 -3.48 -6.07
CA ILE A 214 2.09 -2.49 -5.51
C ILE A 214 0.79 -2.44 -6.33
N LYS A 215 0.86 -2.74 -7.63
CA LYS A 215 -0.31 -2.73 -8.53
C LYS A 215 -1.49 -3.57 -8.01
N GLY A 216 -1.23 -4.69 -7.33
CA GLY A 216 -2.29 -5.54 -6.77
C GLY A 216 -2.95 -4.97 -5.50
N MET A 217 -2.40 -3.90 -4.94
CA MET A 217 -2.85 -3.26 -3.70
C MET A 217 -3.62 -1.96 -3.97
N LEU A 218 -3.81 -1.57 -5.22
CA LEU A 218 -4.41 -0.30 -5.61
C LEU A 218 -5.71 -0.51 -6.42
N PRO A 219 -6.70 0.39 -6.31
CA PRO A 219 -6.70 1.56 -5.43
C PRO A 219 -6.85 1.19 -3.95
N ALA A 220 -6.23 1.96 -3.05
CA ALA A 220 -6.30 1.78 -1.60
C ALA A 220 -6.80 3.06 -0.93
N THR A 221 -7.86 2.94 -0.13
CA THR A 221 -8.42 4.07 0.61
C THR A 221 -8.09 3.96 2.09
N TYR A 222 -7.61 5.07 2.64
CA TYR A 222 -7.27 5.26 4.04
C TYR A 222 -8.19 6.32 4.63
N LYS A 223 -8.63 6.09 5.87
CA LYS A 223 -9.41 7.04 6.65
C LYS A 223 -8.51 7.74 7.65
N ARG A 224 -8.74 9.03 7.87
CA ARG A 224 -8.04 9.77 8.91
C ARG A 224 -8.35 9.18 10.29
N VAL A 225 -7.32 9.02 11.12
CA VAL A 225 -7.48 8.67 12.53
C VAL A 225 -7.72 9.97 13.31
N LYS A 226 -8.78 10.00 14.12
CA LYS A 226 -9.17 11.16 14.91
C LYS A 226 -8.41 11.23 16.23
#